data_AF-Q94AK6-F1
#
_entry.id   AF-Q94AK6-F1
#
_cell.length_a   1.000
_cell.length_b   1.000
_cell.length_c   1.000
_cell.angle_alpha   90.00
_cell.angle_beta   90.00
_cell.angle_gamma   90.00
#
_symmetry.space_group_name_H-M   'P 1'
#
loop_
_entity.id
_entity.type
_entity.pdbx_description
1 polymer ?
#
loop_
_entity_poly.entity_id
_entity_poly.type
_entity_poly.pdbx_seq_one_letter_code
_entity_poly.pdbx_strand_id
1 'polypeptide(L)'
;MRVLTGGVSPSSSSFEFVPLSVVSFGSTVIAEGCDAATSISWIHAWTVANGIITQVREYSNTSLTVTRIGNVVAGRRSAEIAPPSHCSSVWESQFSGRAGKPVPGLVLAI
;
A
#
# COMPACT_ATOMS: atom_id res chain seq x y z
N MET A 1 14.45 -4.94 4.12
CA MET A 1 13.31 -4.99 5.07
C MET A 1 13.62 -5.89 6.24
N ARG A 2 14.37 -5.41 7.23
CA ARG A 2 15.02 -6.24 8.26
C ARG A 2 14.13 -6.57 9.48
N VAL A 3 13.21 -5.68 9.83
CA VAL A 3 12.42 -5.79 11.08
C VAL A 3 11.24 -6.76 10.92
N LEU A 4 10.57 -6.78 9.76
CA LEU A 4 9.41 -7.65 9.56
C LEU A 4 9.74 -9.02 8.95
N THR A 5 10.86 -9.18 8.23
CA THR A 5 11.20 -10.49 7.63
C THR A 5 11.89 -11.46 8.59
N GLY A 6 12.21 -11.04 9.82
CA GLY A 6 12.84 -11.89 10.84
C GLY A 6 14.22 -12.45 10.47
N GLY A 7 14.77 -12.08 9.31
CA GLY A 7 16.06 -12.52 8.79
C GLY A 7 17.23 -11.79 9.46
N VAL A 8 17.44 -12.04 10.74
CA VAL A 8 18.55 -11.47 11.50
C VAL A 8 19.80 -12.33 11.28
N SER A 9 20.61 -11.99 10.27
CA SER A 9 22.06 -12.24 10.36
C SER A 9 22.75 -10.88 10.56
N PRO A 10 23.55 -10.70 11.63
CA PRO A 10 24.24 -9.43 11.88
C PRO A 10 25.22 -9.02 10.77
N SER A 11 25.53 -9.91 9.83
CA SER A 11 26.47 -9.67 8.73
C SER A 11 25.86 -9.26 7.38
N SER A 12 24.53 -9.30 7.19
CA SER A 12 23.92 -9.08 5.86
C SER A 12 23.31 -7.68 5.69
N SER A 13 23.90 -6.89 4.79
CA SER A 13 23.50 -5.64 4.09
C SER A 13 22.31 -4.81 4.60
N SER A 14 22.55 -3.50 4.78
CA SER A 14 21.54 -2.49 5.13
C SER A 14 20.39 -2.51 4.13
N PHE A 15 19.15 -2.45 4.62
CA PHE A 15 18.03 -2.12 3.75
C PHE A 15 18.16 -0.64 3.38
N GLU A 16 18.39 -0.36 2.11
CA GLU A 16 18.34 0.99 1.58
C GLU A 16 16.90 1.29 1.15
N PHE A 17 16.30 2.31 1.75
CA PHE A 17 14.96 2.74 1.38
C PHE A 17 15.03 3.60 0.11
N VAL A 18 14.96 2.95 -1.05
CA VAL A 18 14.90 3.60 -2.37
C VAL A 18 13.54 3.32 -3.01
N PRO A 19 12.52 4.17 -2.80
CA PRO A 19 11.24 4.00 -3.46
C PRO A 19 11.39 4.17 -4.98
N LEU A 20 10.74 3.29 -5.74
CA LEU A 20 10.66 3.37 -7.20
C LEU A 20 9.46 4.21 -7.65
N SER A 21 8.42 4.30 -6.82
CA SER A 21 7.24 5.12 -7.06
C SER A 21 6.66 5.60 -5.74
N VAL A 22 6.18 6.85 -5.71
CA VAL A 22 5.51 7.47 -4.57
C VAL A 22 4.29 8.22 -5.05
N VAL A 23 3.13 7.97 -4.44
CA VAL A 23 1.85 8.62 -4.77
C VAL A 23 1.12 9.01 -3.48
N SER A 24 0.32 10.07 -3.53
CA SER A 24 -0.44 10.57 -2.38
C SER A 24 -1.93 10.67 -2.66
N PHE A 25 -2.75 10.29 -1.68
CA PHE A 25 -4.20 10.41 -1.65
C PHE A 25 -4.66 11.02 -0.32
N GLY A 26 -4.88 12.33 -0.29
CA GLY A 26 -5.19 13.04 0.96
C GLY A 26 -4.05 12.89 1.97
N SER A 27 -4.35 12.39 3.17
CA SER A 27 -3.35 12.09 4.21
C SER A 27 -2.61 10.77 4.01
N THR A 28 -2.98 9.97 3.02
CA THR A 28 -2.36 8.67 2.76
C THR A 28 -1.27 8.83 1.70
N VAL A 29 -0.05 8.41 1.99
CA VAL A 29 1.05 8.37 1.02
C VAL A 29 1.48 6.93 0.85
N ILE A 30 1.67 6.50 -0.40
CA ILE A 30 2.08 5.15 -0.74
C ILE A 30 3.41 5.24 -1.45
N ALA A 31 4.40 4.54 -0.90
CA ALA A 31 5.70 4.35 -1.52
C ALA A 31 5.85 2.87 -1.85
N GLU A 32 6.21 2.55 -3.08
CA GLU A 32 6.51 1.18 -3.50
C GLU A 32 7.94 1.08 -4.04
N GLY A 33 8.54 -0.09 -3.82
CA GLY A 33 9.86 -0.40 -4.33
C GLY A 33 10.08 -1.90 -4.43
N CYS A 34 11.24 -2.27 -4.97
CA CYS A 34 11.63 -3.65 -5.11
C CYS A 34 13.15 -3.75 -5.00
N ASP A 35 13.61 -4.74 -4.26
CA ASP A 35 15.01 -5.13 -4.29
C ASP A 35 15.20 -6.14 -5.43
N ALA A 36 15.92 -5.73 -6.47
CA ALA A 36 16.19 -6.58 -7.63
C ALA A 36 17.05 -7.81 -7.26
N ALA A 37 17.96 -7.68 -6.29
CA ALA A 37 18.85 -8.77 -5.88
C ALA A 37 18.07 -9.86 -5.13
N THR A 38 17.11 -9.48 -4.30
CA THR A 38 16.28 -10.44 -3.55
C THR A 38 14.95 -10.77 -4.24
N SER A 39 14.60 -10.06 -5.32
CA SER A 39 13.28 -10.11 -5.96
C SER A 39 12.11 -9.90 -4.98
N ILE A 40 12.34 -9.10 -3.93
CA ILE A 40 11.32 -8.80 -2.93
C ILE A 40 10.75 -7.41 -3.24
N SER A 41 9.44 -7.39 -3.47
CA SER A 41 8.68 -6.13 -3.59
C SER A 41 8.16 -5.68 -2.23
N TRP A 42 8.06 -4.37 -2.06
CA TRP A 42 7.58 -3.77 -0.83
C TRP A 42 6.72 -2.54 -1.11
N ILE A 43 5.74 -2.33 -0.24
CA ILE A 43 4.85 -1.18 -0.28
C ILE A 43 4.72 -0.65 1.14
N HIS A 44 4.99 0.64 1.34
CA HIS A 44 4.71 1.34 2.57
C HIS A 44 3.51 2.27 2.36
N ALA A 45 2.47 2.09 3.17
CA ALA A 45 1.35 3.02 3.26
C ALA A 45 1.51 3.85 4.54
N TRP A 46 1.71 5.15 4.36
CA TRP A 46 1.88 6.12 5.44
C TRP A 46 0.59 6.90 5.67
N THR A 47 0.35 7.23 6.92
CA THR A 47 -0.53 8.35 7.27
C THR A 47 0.34 9.55 7.60
N VAL A 48 0.10 10.66 6.93
CA VAL A 48 0.83 11.92 7.08
C VAL A 48 -0.11 12.97 7.68
N ALA A 49 0.32 13.59 8.76
CA ALA A 49 -0.37 14.73 9.38
C ALA A 49 0.67 15.75 9.84
N ASN A 50 0.40 17.04 9.62
CA ASN A 50 1.31 18.14 9.99
C ASN A 50 2.74 17.97 9.45
N GLY A 51 2.89 17.44 8.23
CA GLY A 51 4.19 17.23 7.59
C GLY A 51 5.01 16.06 8.13
N ILE A 52 4.49 15.28 9.08
CA ILE A 52 5.17 14.10 9.64
C ILE A 52 4.40 12.80 9.35
N ILE A 53 5.13 11.70 9.21
CA ILE A 53 4.54 10.35 9.13
C ILE A 53 4.11 9.93 10.53
N THR A 54 2.81 9.77 10.74
CA THR A 54 2.22 9.40 12.05
C THR A 54 1.89 7.90 12.15
N GLN A 55 1.71 7.23 11.02
CA GLN A 55 1.52 5.78 10.96
C GLN A 55 2.24 5.20 9.74
N VAL A 56 2.72 3.97 9.88
CA VAL A 56 3.30 3.19 8.78
C VAL A 56 2.68 1.80 8.78
N ARG A 57 2.21 1.38 7.61
CA ARG A 57 1.90 -0.02 7.30
C ARG A 57 2.83 -0.48 6.19
N GLU A 58 3.53 -1.58 6.42
CA GLU A 58 4.43 -2.19 5.44
C GLU A 58 3.79 -3.48 4.92
N TYR A 59 3.84 -3.66 3.61
CA TYR A 59 3.39 -4.86 2.92
C TYR A 59 4.55 -5.41 2.09
N SER A 60 5.02 -6.60 2.45
CA SER A 60 6.04 -7.33 1.69
C SER A 60 5.38 -8.31 0.74
N ASN A 61 5.88 -8.43 -0.50
CA ASN A 61 5.37 -9.37 -1.51
C ASN A 61 3.84 -9.45 -1.54
N THR A 62 3.22 -8.29 -1.69
CA THR A 62 1.76 -8.11 -1.72
C THR A 62 1.45 -7.19 -2.89
N SER A 63 0.40 -7.50 -3.65
CA SER A 63 -0.16 -6.55 -4.62
C SER A 63 -1.18 -5.67 -3.92
N LEU A 64 -1.11 -4.36 -4.11
CA LEU A 64 -1.99 -3.40 -3.45
C LEU A 64 -2.79 -2.61 -4.50
N THR A 65 -4.10 -2.63 -4.38
CA THR A 65 -5.00 -1.74 -5.11
C THR A 65 -5.55 -0.69 -4.15
N VAL A 66 -5.48 0.58 -4.52
CA VAL A 66 -6.09 1.67 -3.76
C VAL A 66 -7.42 1.98 -4.37
N THR A 67 -8.46 1.96 -3.57
CA THR A 67 -9.83 2.16 -4.02
C THR A 67 -10.46 3.30 -3.26
N ARG A 68 -10.95 4.30 -3.99
CA ARG A 68 -11.73 5.38 -3.40
C ARG A 68 -13.14 4.88 -3.14
N ILE A 69 -13.57 4.92 -1.89
CA ILE A 69 -14.97 4.66 -1.56
C ILE A 69 -15.73 5.98 -1.70
N GLY A 70 -16.66 6.06 -2.65
CA GLY A 70 -17.53 7.22 -2.77
C GLY A 70 -18.29 7.46 -1.47
N ASN A 71 -18.48 8.73 -1.08
CA ASN A 71 -19.13 9.11 0.17
C ASN A 71 -20.41 8.30 0.40
N VAL A 72 -20.34 7.33 1.32
CA VAL A 72 -21.54 6.88 2.02
C VAL A 72 -21.95 8.09 2.84
N VAL A 73 -22.84 8.91 2.29
CA VAL A 73 -23.46 10.00 3.05
C VAL A 73 -24.12 9.33 4.24
N ALA A 74 -23.46 9.35 5.40
CA ALA A 74 -23.93 8.78 6.66
C ALA A 74 -25.18 9.51 7.23
N GLY A 75 -25.94 10.21 6.37
CA GLY A 75 -27.09 11.02 6.72
C GLY A 75 -28.38 10.72 5.95
N ARG A 76 -28.39 9.89 4.89
CA ARG A 76 -29.66 9.48 4.26
C ARG A 76 -30.18 8.21 4.91
N ARG A 77 -31.04 8.36 5.92
CA ARG A 77 -31.95 7.30 6.43
C ARG A 77 -33.05 6.92 5.41
N SER A 78 -32.77 6.99 4.11
CA SER A 78 -33.69 6.50 3.10
C SER A 78 -33.28 5.08 2.78
N ALA A 79 -34.15 4.12 3.11
CA ALA A 79 -34.02 2.70 2.75
C ALA A 79 -34.18 2.44 1.24
N GLU A 80 -33.79 3.40 0.41
CA GLU A 80 -33.67 3.20 -1.03
C GLU A 80 -32.28 2.64 -1.29
N ILE A 81 -32.23 1.57 -2.07
CA ILE A 81 -31.02 0.99 -2.62
C ILE A 81 -30.40 2.06 -3.52
N ALA A 82 -29.64 2.98 -2.93
CA ALA A 82 -28.79 3.85 -3.72
C ALA A 82 -27.87 2.92 -4.53
N PRO A 83 -27.67 3.17 -5.83
CA PRO A 83 -26.74 2.37 -6.61
C PRO A 83 -25.41 2.33 -5.86
N PRO A 84 -24.73 1.17 -5.82
CA PRO A 84 -23.52 0.99 -5.03
C PRO A 84 -22.62 2.20 -5.30
N SER A 85 -22.29 2.94 -4.24
CA SER A 85 -21.34 4.05 -4.30
C SER A 85 -20.14 3.54 -5.09
N HIS A 86 -19.89 4.11 -6.28
CA HIS A 86 -18.94 3.56 -7.23
C HIS A 86 -17.56 3.50 -6.59
N CYS A 87 -17.12 2.30 -6.18
CA CYS A 87 -15.76 2.07 -5.72
C CYS A 87 -14.86 2.11 -6.95
N SER A 88 -14.08 3.18 -7.12
CA SER A 88 -13.11 3.27 -8.21
C SER A 88 -11.71 2.95 -7.70
N SER A 89 -11.05 1.99 -8.35
CA SER A 89 -9.60 1.85 -8.21
C SER A 89 -8.93 3.10 -8.75
N VAL A 90 -8.09 3.73 -7.94
CA VAL A 90 -7.36 4.95 -8.30
C VAL A 90 -5.88 4.70 -8.50
N TRP A 91 -5.38 3.56 -8.03
CA TRP A 91 -3.98 3.16 -8.18
C TRP A 91 -3.80 1.67 -7.91
N GLU A 92 -2.82 1.06 -8.56
CA GLU A 92 -2.42 -0.33 -8.36
C GLU A 92 -0.90 -0.43 -8.34
N SER A 93 -0.36 -1.31 -7.50
CA SER A 93 1.07 -1.55 -7.39
C SER A 93 1.65 -2.14 -8.66
N GLN A 94 2.81 -1.64 -9.10
CA GLN A 94 3.42 -2.04 -10.37
C GLN A 94 4.56 -3.04 -10.22
N PHE A 95 5.10 -3.19 -9.00
CA PHE A 95 6.29 -3.99 -8.75
C PHE A 95 6.01 -5.33 -8.05
N SER A 96 4.75 -5.60 -7.70
CA SER A 96 4.32 -6.85 -7.09
C SER A 96 4.43 -8.04 -8.07
N GLY A 97 4.78 -9.23 -7.59
CA GLY A 97 4.78 -10.46 -8.40
C GLY A 97 5.92 -10.61 -9.42
N ARG A 98 6.92 -9.71 -9.43
CA ARG A 98 8.08 -9.77 -10.35
C ARG A 98 8.90 -11.06 -10.28
N ALA A 99 8.85 -11.78 -9.16
CA ALA A 99 9.50 -13.09 -9.00
C ALA A 99 8.80 -14.23 -9.77
N GLY A 100 7.75 -13.94 -10.55
CA GLY A 100 6.97 -14.94 -11.29
C GLY A 100 6.06 -15.79 -10.41
N LYS A 101 5.98 -15.48 -9.11
CA LYS A 101 5.08 -16.15 -8.15
C LYS A 101 3.90 -15.23 -7.84
N PRO A 102 2.67 -15.76 -7.77
CA PRO A 102 1.53 -14.98 -7.31
C PRO A 102 1.76 -14.52 -5.88
N VAL A 103 1.26 -13.33 -5.58
CA VAL A 103 1.29 -12.72 -4.25
C VAL A 103 -0.13 -12.45 -3.78
N PRO A 104 -0.40 -12.40 -2.46
CA PRO A 104 -1.70 -11.96 -1.98
C PRO A 104 -2.02 -10.55 -2.49
N GLY A 105 -3.29 -10.34 -2.85
CA GLY A 105 -3.83 -9.03 -3.20
C GLY A 105 -4.50 -8.39 -1.98
N LEU A 106 -4.30 -7.09 -1.80
CA LEU A 106 -4.95 -6.27 -0.78
C LEU A 106 -5.62 -5.06 -1.44
N VAL A 107 -6.80 -4.68 -0.94
CA VAL A 107 -7.45 -3.41 -1.29
C VAL A 107 -7.31 -2.44 -0.12
N LEU A 108 -6.66 -1.30 -0.34
CA LEU A 108 -6.65 -0.19 0.58
C LEU A 108 -7.77 0.78 0.21
N ALA A 109 -8.82 0.78 1.02
CA ALA A 109 -9.89 1.77 0.92
C ALA A 109 -9.42 3.13 1.44
N ILE A 110 -9.67 4.18 0.67
CA ILE A 110 -9.44 5.59 1.04
C ILE A 110 -10.70 6.44 0.86
#